data_AF-A0A0S7YEC9-F1
#
_entry.id   AF-A0A0S7YEC9-F1
#
_cell.length_a   1.000
_cell.length_b   1.000
_cell.length_c   1.000
_cell.angle_alpha   90.00
_cell.angle_beta   90.00
_cell.angle_gamma   90.00
#
_symmetry.space_group_name_H-M   'P 1'
#
loop_
_entity.id
_entity.type
_entity.pdbx_description
1 polymer ?
#
loop_
_entity_poly.entity_id
_entity_poly.type
_entity_poly.pdbx_seq_one_letter_code
_entity_poly.pdbx_strand_id
1 'polypeptide(L)' 'MINRVRPVSGDHDPLDRAKAMALALEWGDEIPIGIIYRSHRPSFESQQPVLAKGTLVDQFATAT' A
#
# COMPACT_ATOMS: atom_id res chain seq x y z
N MET A 1 -15.90 12.47 -25.26
CA MET A 1 -15.17 11.60 -24.32
C MET A 1 -15.58 12.00 -22.91
N ILE A 2 -16.14 11.07 -22.12
CA ILE A 2 -16.50 11.33 -20.73
C ILE A 2 -15.22 11.18 -19.88
N ASN A 3 -14.79 12.23 -19.18
CA ASN A 3 -13.66 12.18 -18.26
C ASN A 3 -14.17 11.96 -16.84
N ARG A 4 -14.04 10.73 -16.34
CA ARG A 4 -14.49 10.31 -14.99
C ARG A 4 -13.36 10.33 -13.97
N VAL A 5 -12.13 10.53 -14.40
CA VAL A 5 -10.96 10.36 -13.53
C VAL A 5 -10.68 11.65 -12.75
N ARG A 6 -10.60 11.56 -11.43
CA ARG A 6 -10.28 12.69 -10.54
C ARG A 6 -9.11 12.37 -9.61
N PRO A 7 -8.12 13.26 -9.45
CA PRO A 7 -7.10 13.08 -8.43
C PRO A 7 -7.73 13.19 -7.04
N VAL A 8 -7.30 12.32 -6.12
CA VAL A 8 -7.63 12.43 -4.69
C VAL A 8 -7.19 13.81 -4.18
N SER A 9 -8.04 14.45 -3.37
CA SER A 9 -7.76 15.79 -2.80
C SER A 9 -6.46 15.79 -1.99
N GLY A 10 -5.73 16.91 -2.03
CA GLY A 10 -4.55 17.12 -1.20
C GLY A 10 -4.83 17.14 0.30
N ASP A 11 -6.09 17.38 0.69
CA ASP A 11 -6.53 17.35 2.09
C ASP A 11 -6.90 15.94 2.58
N HIS A 12 -6.87 14.94 1.70
CA HIS A 12 -7.14 13.56 2.07
C HIS A 12 -6.03 13.04 2.99
N ASP A 13 -6.42 12.52 4.16
CA ASP A 13 -5.51 11.83 5.06
C ASP A 13 -5.46 10.33 4.69
N PRO A 14 -4.36 9.83 4.10
CA PRO A 14 -4.23 8.44 3.71
C PRO A 14 -4.08 7.49 4.90
N LEU A 15 -3.87 7.98 6.13
CA LEU A 15 -3.78 7.15 7.34
C LEU A 15 -5.16 6.87 7.96
N ASP A 16 -6.19 7.63 7.57
CA ASP A 16 -7.58 7.39 7.99
C ASP A 16 -8.22 6.29 7.13
N ARG A 17 -8.25 5.08 7.68
CA ARG A 17 -8.82 3.90 7.01
C ARG A 17 -10.30 4.07 6.65
N ALA A 18 -11.08 4.80 7.45
CA ALA A 18 -12.51 4.96 7.20
C ALA A 18 -12.73 5.85 5.97
N LYS A 19 -12.01 6.97 5.88
CA LYS A 19 -12.04 7.86 4.70
C LYS A 19 -11.49 7.18 3.45
N ALA A 20 -10.43 6.39 3.59
CA ALA A 20 -9.89 5.60 2.49
C ALA A 20 -10.92 4.62 1.91
N MET A 21 -11.68 3.94 2.78
CA MET A 21 -12.73 3.03 2.34
C MET A 21 -13.90 3.77 1.70
N ALA A 22 -14.28 4.94 2.22
CA ALA A 22 -15.31 5.77 1.60
C ALA A 22 -14.93 6.14 0.15
N LEU A 23 -13.70 6.63 -0.07
CA LEU A 23 -13.19 6.93 -1.41
C LEU A 23 -13.13 5.69 -2.33
N ALA A 24 -12.74 4.53 -1.78
CA ALA A 24 -12.65 3.28 -2.56
C ALA A 24 -14.01 2.80 -3.08
N LEU A 25 -15.09 3.19 -2.40
CA LEU A 25 -16.47 2.84 -2.77
C LEU A 25 -17.11 3.84 -3.73
N GLU A 26 -16.43 4.94 -4.07
CA GLU A 26 -16.91 5.89 -5.06
C GLU A 26 -16.88 5.26 -6.46
N TRP A 27 -18.04 5.23 -7.11
CA TRP A 27 -18.22 4.69 -8.45
C TRP A 27 -19.34 5.43 -9.17
N GLY A 28 -19.29 5.46 -10.50
CA GLY A 28 -20.23 6.21 -11.32
C GLY A 28 -19.55 7.39 -11.99
N ASP A 29 -20.05 8.60 -11.83
CA ASP A 29 -19.61 9.75 -12.62
C ASP A 29 -18.15 10.16 -12.37
N GLU A 30 -17.62 9.86 -11.18
CA GLU A 30 -16.22 10.11 -10.81
C GLU A 30 -15.54 8.85 -10.26
N ILE A 31 -14.26 8.69 -10.59
CA ILE A 31 -13.37 7.61 -10.17
C ILE A 31 -12.13 8.29 -9.58
N PRO A 32 -11.96 8.24 -8.24
CA PRO A 32 -10.80 8.83 -7.60
C PRO A 32 -9.52 8.03 -7.92
N ILE A 33 -8.44 8.73 -8.25
CA ILE A 33 -7.11 8.17 -8.50
C ILE A 33 -6.05 8.83 -7.62
N GLY A 34 -5.10 8.05 -7.14
CA GLY A 34 -4.03 8.52 -6.26
C GLY A 34 -3.87 7.63 -5.03
N ILE A 35 -3.22 8.16 -3.99
CA ILE A 35 -3.01 7.44 -2.74
C ILE A 35 -4.25 7.61 -1.87
N ILE A 36 -5.13 6.60 -1.85
CA ILE A 36 -6.31 6.58 -0.97
C ILE A 36 -6.00 6.03 0.42
N TYR A 37 -4.95 5.20 0.57
CA TYR A 37 -4.60 4.61 1.86
C TYR A 37 -3.09 4.35 1.99
N ARG A 38 -2.56 4.53 3.19
CA ARG A 38 -1.20 4.17 3.59
C ARG A 38 -1.24 3.54 4.98
N SER A 39 -0.39 2.54 5.21
CA SER A 39 -0.32 1.81 6.47
C SER A 39 1.13 1.69 6.91
N HIS A 40 1.39 1.89 8.21
CA HIS A 40 2.72 1.76 8.83
C HIS A 40 2.95 0.35 9.43
N ARG A 41 2.24 -0.66 8.94
CA ARG A 41 2.39 -2.03 9.45
C ARG A 41 3.71 -2.63 8.97
N PRO A 42 4.43 -3.37 9.83
CA PRO A 42 5.59 -4.15 9.39
C PRO A 42 5.16 -5.13 8.30
N SER A 43 6.03 -5.36 7.32
CA SER A 43 5.80 -6.43 6.34
C SER A 43 5.80 -7.79 7.05
N PHE A 44 5.18 -8.80 6.45
CA PHE A 44 5.14 -10.14 7.04
C PHE A 44 6.54 -10.70 7.30
N GLU A 45 7.46 -10.50 6.36
CA GLU A 45 8.85 -10.95 6.42
C GLU A 45 9.62 -10.28 7.55
N SER A 46 9.39 -8.97 7.76
CA SER A 46 10.05 -8.22 8.84
C SER A 46 9.67 -8.72 10.24
N GLN A 47 8.55 -9.44 10.36
CA GLN A 47 8.09 -10.04 11.61
C GLN A 47 8.73 -11.41 11.88
N GLN A 48 9.48 -11.99 10.92
CA GLN A 48 10.10 -13.29 11.05
C GLN A 48 11.60 -13.12 11.36
N PRO A 49 12.05 -13.32 12.62
CA PRO A 49 13.46 -13.11 12.97
C PRO A 49 14.43 -14.00 12.18
N VAL A 50 13.96 -15.20 11.78
CA VAL A 50 14.74 -16.15 10.97
C VAL A 50 15.08 -15.61 9.57
N LEU A 51 14.27 -14.68 9.05
CA LEU A 51 14.47 -14.05 7.74
C LEU A 51 15.34 -12.79 7.81
N ALA A 52 15.75 -12.36 9.00
CA ALA A 52 16.56 -11.14 9.18
C ALA A 52 17.91 -11.19 8.46
N LYS A 53 18.43 -12.40 8.19
CA LYS A 53 19.70 -12.63 7.48
C LYS A 53 19.54 -12.84 5.97
N GLY A 54 18.35 -12.59 5.41
CA GLY A 54 18.04 -12.87 4.00
C GLY A 54 17.63 -14.34 3.78
N THR A 55 17.61 -14.77 2.52
CA THR A 55 17.17 -16.13 2.19
C THR A 55 18.15 -17.19 2.70
N LEU A 56 17.69 -18.44 2.88
CA LEU A 56 18.60 -19.53 3.26
C LEU A 56 19.68 -19.76 2.21
N VAL A 57 19.35 -19.61 0.92
CA VAL A 57 20.32 -19.73 -0.16
C VAL A 57 21.41 -18.67 0.00
N ASP A 58 21.05 -17.41 0.25
CA ASP A 58 22.05 -16.35 0.47
C ASP A 58 22.96 -16.67 1.65
N GLN A 59 22.41 -17.19 2.74
CA GLN A 59 23.18 -17.54 3.93
C GLN A 59 24.22 -18.65 3.70
N PHE A 60 23.96 -19.59 2.79
CA PHE A 60 24.86 -20.72 2.50
C PHE A 60 25.66 -20.57 1.19
N ALA A 61 25.21 -19.74 0.25
CA ALA A 61 25.91 -19.50 -1.02
C ALA A 61 27.17 -18.65 -0.84
N THR A 62 27.22 -17.77 0.16
CA THR A 62 28.44 -17.03 0.55
C THR A 62 29.43 -17.85 1.39
N ALA A 63 29.13 -19.11 1.70
CA ALA A 63 29.96 -19.96 2.55
C ALA A 63 30.99 -20.81 1.78
N THR A 64 31.16 -20.59 0.47
CA THR A 64 32.19 -21.22 -0.39
C THR A 64 33.03 -20.15 -1.05
#